data_AF-A0A9D4UCG1-F1
#
_entry.id   AF-A0A9D4UCG1-F1
#
_cell.length_a   1.000
_cell.length_b   1.000
_cell.length_c   1.000
_cell.angle_alpha   90.00
_cell.angle_beta   90.00
_cell.angle_gamma   90.00
#
_symmetry.space_group_name_H-M   'P 1'
#
loop_
_entity.id
_entity.type
_entity.pdbx_description
1 polymer ?
#
loop_
_entity_poly.entity_id
_entity_poly.type
_entity_poly.pdbx_seq_one_letter_code
_entity_poly.pdbx_strand_id
1 'polypeptide(L)' 'MSATGTRKGVLEVFKFACYVCIPISMMALFANNPDNLEKVVRNRSYVVYPPEGPPLPPPEEIREMMKRGRANNCKDQS' A
#
# COMPACT_ATOMS: atom_id res chain seq x y z
N MET A 1 -18.09 -10.41 54.88
CA MET A 1 -18.21 -9.70 53.58
C MET A 1 -17.31 -10.40 52.56
N SER A 2 -17.87 -10.84 51.43
CA SER A 2 -17.16 -11.72 50.49
C SER A 2 -16.23 -10.94 49.56
N ALA A 3 -14.94 -11.33 49.49
CA ALA A 3 -13.86 -10.70 48.71
C ALA A 3 -14.01 -10.81 47.17
N THR A 4 -15.22 -11.13 46.69
CA THR A 4 -15.55 -11.27 45.26
C THR A 4 -15.99 -9.93 44.65
N GLY A 5 -16.45 -8.96 45.45
CA GLY A 5 -16.86 -7.62 44.98
C GLY A 5 -15.69 -6.77 44.47
N THR A 6 -14.57 -6.75 45.19
CA THR A 6 -13.38 -5.94 44.84
C THR A 6 -12.68 -6.44 43.58
N ARG A 7 -12.69 -7.76 43.32
CA ARG A 7 -12.05 -8.36 42.12
C ARG A 7 -12.78 -8.01 40.82
N LYS A 8 -14.11 -7.85 40.86
CA LYS A 8 -14.89 -7.41 39.68
C LYS A 8 -14.55 -5.98 39.28
N GLY A 9 -14.48 -5.06 40.25
CA GLY A 9 -14.13 -3.65 39.98
C GLY A 9 -12.71 -3.47 39.44
N VAL A 10 -11.72 -4.21 39.97
CA VAL A 10 -10.33 -4.15 39.46
C VAL A 10 -10.22 -4.65 38.02
N LEU A 11 -10.95 -5.72 37.66
CA LEU A 11 -10.97 -6.24 36.30
C LEU A 11 -11.60 -5.27 35.30
N GLU A 12 -12.63 -4.52 35.72
CA GLU A 12 -13.26 -3.51 34.88
C GLU A 12 -12.34 -2.30 34.65
N VAL A 13 -11.66 -1.82 35.70
CA VAL A 13 -10.67 -0.73 35.60
C VAL A 13 -9.49 -1.16 34.73
N PHE A 14 -9.00 -2.39 34.89
CA PHE A 14 -7.93 -2.93 34.04
C PHE A 14 -8.38 -3.02 32.58
N LYS A 15 -9.59 -3.53 32.32
CA LYS A 15 -10.16 -3.62 30.96
C LYS A 15 -10.28 -2.24 30.32
N PHE A 16 -10.76 -1.24 31.08
CA PHE A 16 -10.83 0.15 30.63
C PHE A 16 -9.44 0.72 30.33
N ALA A 17 -8.47 0.52 31.23
CA ALA A 17 -7.10 0.95 31.04
C ALA A 17 -6.48 0.31 29.79
N CYS A 18 -6.68 -0.98 29.54
CA CYS A 18 -6.23 -1.63 28.31
C CYS A 18 -6.85 -0.99 27.06
N TYR A 19 -8.16 -0.75 27.04
CA TYR A 19 -8.82 -0.14 25.89
C TYR A 19 -8.30 1.26 25.56
N VAL A 20 -7.84 2.02 26.56
CA VAL A 20 -7.31 3.37 26.35
C VAL A 20 -5.81 3.34 26.07
N CYS A 21 -5.04 2.57 26.83
CA CYS A 21 -3.58 2.51 26.72
C CYS A 21 -3.11 1.82 25.44
N ILE A 22 -3.81 0.80 24.94
CA ILE A 22 -3.42 0.08 23.71
C ILE A 22 -3.43 1.01 22.49
N PRO A 23 -4.52 1.72 22.14
CA PRO A 23 -4.52 2.61 20.97
C PRO A 23 -3.56 3.80 21.15
N ILE A 24 -3.45 4.37 22.36
CA ILE A 24 -2.52 5.48 22.62
C ILE A 24 -1.07 5.02 22.44
N SER A 25 -0.68 3.89 23.02
CA SER A 25 0.68 3.37 22.88
C SER A 25 0.98 2.95 21.44
N MET A 26 0.02 2.35 20.73
CA MET A 26 0.17 2.01 19.32
C MET A 26 0.38 3.27 18.46
N MET A 27 -0.40 4.33 18.70
CA MET A 27 -0.22 5.62 18.03
C MET A 27 1.14 6.23 18.36
N ALA A 28 1.50 6.30 19.65
CA ALA A 28 2.71 6.98 20.11
C ALA A 28 4.01 6.29 19.64
N LEU A 29 4.03 4.96 19.60
CA LEU A 29 5.23 4.19 19.28
C LEU A 29 5.38 3.93 17.78
N PHE A 30 4.28 3.61 17.09
CA PHE A 30 4.33 3.25 15.67
C PHE A 30 4.07 4.43 14.73
N ALA A 31 3.08 5.28 15.01
CA ALA A 31 2.68 6.34 14.06
C ALA A 31 3.57 7.59 14.12
N ASN A 32 4.18 7.89 15.26
CA ASN A 32 5.07 9.05 15.40
C ASN A 32 6.45 8.86 14.76
N ASN A 33 6.78 7.66 14.28
CA ASN A 33 8.04 7.33 13.63
C ASN A 33 7.77 6.87 12.20
N PRO A 34 7.86 7.76 11.20
CA PRO A 34 7.52 7.42 9.82
C PRO A 34 8.36 6.25 9.28
N ASP A 35 9.62 6.12 9.69
CA ASP A 35 10.51 5.03 9.28
C ASP A 35 10.05 3.65 9.78
N ASN A 36 9.48 3.58 10.99
CA ASN A 36 8.97 2.33 11.55
C ASN A 36 7.61 1.97 10.94
N LEU A 37 6.76 2.98 10.75
CA LEU A 37 5.48 2.81 10.07
C LEU A 37 5.69 2.31 8.63
N GLU A 38 6.63 2.90 7.90
CA GLU A 38 6.98 2.50 6.54
C GLU A 38 7.49 1.04 6.48
N LYS A 39 8.36 0.62 7.40
CA LYS A 39 8.82 -0.78 7.47
C LYS A 39 7.67 -1.77 7.72
N VAL A 40 6.75 -1.42 8.63
CA VAL A 40 5.58 -2.27 8.95
C VAL A 40 4.61 -2.33 7.78
N VAL A 41 4.33 -1.20 7.14
CA VAL A 41 3.43 -1.11 5.98
C VAL A 41 4.02 -1.85 4.79
N ARG A 42 5.32 -1.67 4.47
CA ARG A 42 6.00 -2.38 3.37
C ARG A 42 5.99 -3.90 3.55
N ASN A 43 6.13 -4.40 4.78
CA ASN A 43 6.04 -5.84 5.08
C ASN A 43 4.62 -6.42 4.89
N ARG A 44 3.58 -5.57 4.87
CA ARG A 44 2.17 -5.97 4.77
C ARG A 44 1.51 -5.55 3.44
N SER A 45 2.11 -4.61 2.71
CA SER A 45 1.55 -4.07 1.48
C SER A 45 1.76 -5.06 0.32
N TYR A 46 0.71 -5.80 -0.01
CA TYR A 46 0.63 -6.63 -1.22
C TYR A 46 0.21 -5.74 -2.41
N VAL A 47 1.03 -4.76 -2.75
CA VAL A 47 0.81 -3.95 -3.96
C VAL A 47 1.86 -4.36 -4.97
N VAL A 48 1.49 -5.30 -5.84
CA VAL A 48 2.26 -5.63 -7.03
C VAL A 48 1.83 -4.62 -8.09
N TYR A 49 2.66 -3.60 -8.32
CA TYR A 49 2.48 -2.79 -9.52
C TYR A 49 2.73 -3.69 -10.73
N PRO A 50 1.82 -3.71 -11.70
CA PRO A 50 2.08 -4.38 -12.95
C PRO A 50 3.38 -3.81 -13.54
N PRO A 51 4.23 -4.64 -14.15
CA PRO A 51 5.49 -4.17 -14.73
C PRO A 51 5.18 -3.04 -15.71
N GLU A 52 5.90 -1.92 -15.55
CA GLU A 52 5.85 -0.81 -16.49
C GLU A 52 6.00 -1.38 -17.91
N GLY A 53 5.04 -1.04 -18.78
CA GLY A 53 5.02 -1.55 -20.14
C GLY A 53 6.32 -1.19 -20.89
N PRO A 54 6.63 -1.88 -22.01
CA PRO A 54 7.80 -1.54 -22.80
C PRO A 54 7.81 -0.03 -23.08
N PRO A 55 8.96 0.65 -22.89
CA PRO A 55 9.08 2.07 -23.16
C PRO A 55 8.53 2.39 -24.54
N LEU A 56 7.82 3.51 -24.66
CA LEU A 56 7.31 3.94 -25.96
C LEU A 56 8.47 4.04 -26.96
N PRO A 57 8.30 3.55 -28.20
CA PRO A 57 9.31 3.72 -29.24
C PRO A 57 9.57 5.23 -29.46
N PRO A 58 10.81 5.62 -29.78
CA PRO A 58 11.17 7.01 -30.02
C PRO A 58 10.38 7.58 -31.22
N PRO A 59 10.12 8.91 -31.24
CA PRO A 59 9.27 9.54 -32.25
C PRO A 59 9.76 9.38 -33.69
N GLU A 60 11.07 9.18 -33.90
CA GLU A 60 11.63 8.91 -35.23
C GLU A 60 11.26 7.51 -35.74
N GLU A 61 11.30 6.49 -34.87
CA GLU A 61 10.88 5.14 -35.24
C GLU A 61 9.37 5.09 -35.52
N ILE A 62 8.55 5.88 -34.80
CA ILE A 62 7.11 6.02 -35.07
C ILE A 62 6.87 6.56 -36.49
N ARG A 63 7.65 7.57 -36.91
CA ARG A 63 7.54 8.15 -38.26
C ARG A 63 7.94 7.15 -39.33
N GLU A 64 8.98 6.36 -39.10
CA GLU A 64 9.37 5.30 -40.03
C GLU A 64 8.31 4.19 -40.13
N MET A 65 7.74 3.77 -39.00
CA MET A 65 6.64 2.79 -38.96
C MET A 65 5.42 3.28 -39.75
N MET A 66 5.05 4.56 -39.62
CA MET A 66 3.96 5.17 -40.41
C MET A 66 4.27 5.19 -41.91
N LYS A 67 5.50 5.57 -42.30
CA LYS A 67 5.92 5.58 -43.71
C LYS A 67 5.89 4.16 -44.32
N ARG A 68 6.40 3.17 -43.59
CA ARG A 68 6.39 1.75 -44.00
C ARG A 68 4.96 1.21 -44.13
N GLY A 69 4.10 1.48 -43.15
CA GLY A 69 2.69 1.06 -43.19
C GLY A 69 1.90 1.66 -44.35
N ARG A 70 2.18 2.93 -44.70
CA ARG A 70 1.59 3.61 -45.86
C ARG A 70 2.10 3.02 -47.20
N ALA A 71 3.38 2.70 -47.29
CA ALA A 71 3.96 2.09 -48.48
C ALA A 71 3.43 0.67 -48.72
N ASN A 72 3.22 -0.12 -47.66
CA ASN A 72 2.66 -1.47 -47.77
C ASN A 72 1.19 -1.44 -48.19
N ASN A 73 0.36 -0.56 -47.61
CA ASN A 73 -1.04 -0.38 -48.05
C ASN A 73 -1.16 0.02 -49.53
N CYS A 74 -0.19 0.77 -50.06
CA CYS A 74 -0.16 1.13 -51.49
C CYS A 74 0.19 -0.07 -52.39
N LYS A 75 1.05 -0.97 -51.91
CA LYS A 75 1.43 -2.20 -52.63
C LYS A 75 0.34 -3.26 -52.61
N ASP A 76 -0.39 -3.37 -51.51
CA ASP A 76 -1.50 -4.32 -51.37
C ASP A 76 -2.73 -3.91 -52.23
N GLN A 77 -2.71 -2.71 -52.81
CA GLN A 77 -3.79 -2.12 -53.62
C GLN A 77 -3.45 -2.04 -55.13
N SER A 78 -2.30 -2.56 -55.58
CA SER A 78 -1.89 -2.65 -57.00
C SER A 78 -1.74 -4.10 -57.46
#